data_AF-A0A525JP88-F1
#
_entry.id   AF-A0A525JP88-F1
#
_cell.length_a   1.000
_cell.length_b   1.000
_cell.length_c   1.000
_cell.angle_alpha   90.00
_cell.angle_beta   90.00
_cell.angle_gamma   90.00
#
_symmetry.space_group_name_H-M   'P 1'
#
loop_
_entity.id
_entity.type
_entity.pdbx_description
1 polymer ?
#
loop_
_entity_poly.entity_id
_entity_poly.type
_entity_poly.pdbx_seq_one_letter_code
_entity_poly.pdbx_strand_id
1 'polypeptide(L)'
;MSPSFLTAGLARIAPREVAVGARLPYLGHLDDVTLQTRDGLLVQTLHLAGFPSETAPDDELNYRKAIRETVLRGAASSRLAIYHHVIRRRVTPAFPDAPEEPFCAALDAGWRERLAGRRLYVND
;
A
#
# COMPACT_ATOMS: atom_id res chain seq x y z
N MET A 1 12.66 -3.49 26.12
CA MET A 1 11.22 -3.35 25.77
C MET A 1 10.58 -4.72 25.94
N SER A 2 9.73 -4.89 26.96
CA SER A 2 9.11 -6.19 27.27
C SER A 2 7.97 -6.50 26.29
N PRO A 3 7.93 -7.68 25.66
CA PRO A 3 6.79 -8.08 24.83
C PRO A 3 5.71 -8.67 25.74
N SER A 4 4.85 -7.83 26.31
CA SER A 4 3.67 -8.30 27.07
C SER A 4 2.41 -8.08 26.25
N PHE A 5 2.23 -8.90 25.20
CA PHE A 5 0.97 -8.97 24.44
C PHE A 5 0.20 -10.29 24.68
N LEU A 6 0.72 -11.20 25.51
CA LEU A 6 0.07 -12.47 25.78
C LEU A 6 -0.65 -12.42 27.12
N THR A 7 -1.96 -12.20 27.09
CA THR A 7 -2.86 -12.46 28.22
C THR A 7 -2.62 -13.90 28.70
N ALA A 8 -2.50 -14.13 30.01
CA ALA A 8 -2.08 -15.42 30.60
C ALA A 8 -2.85 -16.66 30.09
N GLY A 9 -4.09 -16.50 29.62
CA GLY A 9 -4.87 -17.55 28.96
C GLY A 9 -4.31 -18.00 27.61
N LEU A 10 -3.77 -17.07 26.80
CA LEU A 10 -3.13 -17.36 25.51
C LEU A 10 -1.82 -18.13 25.70
N ALA A 11 -1.05 -17.83 26.75
CA ALA A 11 0.20 -18.52 27.03
C ALA A 11 0.03 -20.03 27.30
N ARG A 12 -1.13 -20.44 27.86
CA ARG A 12 -1.47 -21.86 28.08
C ARG A 12 -1.93 -22.58 26.81
N ILE A 13 -2.50 -21.82 25.86
CA ILE A 13 -3.08 -22.35 24.62
C ILE A 13 -2.05 -22.35 23.49
N ALA A 14 -1.18 -21.35 23.43
CA ALA A 14 -0.19 -21.16 22.37
C ALA A 14 0.68 -22.40 22.05
N PRO A 15 1.14 -23.22 23.01
CA PRO A 15 1.90 -24.44 22.70
C PRO A 15 1.08 -25.52 21.98
N ARG A 16 -0.25 -25.45 22.07
CA ARG A 16 -1.20 -26.35 21.40
C ARG A 16 -1.66 -25.82 20.05
N GLU A 17 -1.37 -24.57 19.73
CA GLU A 17 -1.76 -23.95 18.47
C GLU A 17 -0.75 -24.27 17.37
N VAL A 18 -1.28 -24.51 16.17
CA VAL A 18 -0.46 -24.59 14.96
C VAL A 18 0.20 -23.23 14.74
N ALA A 19 1.53 -23.22 14.64
CA ALA A 19 2.29 -22.02 14.35
C ALA A 19 1.73 -21.31 13.10
N VAL A 20 1.60 -19.98 13.15
CA VAL A 20 1.06 -19.20 12.03
C VAL A 20 1.83 -19.48 10.74
N GLY A 21 3.15 -19.64 10.83
CA GLY A 21 4.01 -19.98 9.69
C GLY A 21 3.59 -21.27 8.98
N ALA A 22 3.03 -22.27 9.69
CA ALA A 22 2.55 -23.49 9.05
C ALA A 22 1.37 -23.25 8.10
N ARG A 23 0.62 -22.16 8.28
CA ARG A 23 -0.48 -21.74 7.39
C ARG A 23 -0.03 -20.84 6.25
N LEU A 24 1.18 -20.27 6.32
CA LEU A 24 1.72 -19.44 5.24
C LEU A 24 2.16 -20.33 4.07
N PRO A 25 1.86 -19.95 2.81
CA PRO A 25 2.24 -20.74 1.63
C PRO A 25 3.73 -20.59 1.28
N TYR A 26 4.45 -19.68 1.94
CA TYR A 26 5.84 -19.36 1.64
C TYR A 26 6.80 -20.39 2.23
N LEU A 27 7.78 -20.79 1.43
CA LEU A 27 8.93 -21.57 1.85
C LEU A 27 10.01 -20.65 2.43
N GLY A 28 10.30 -19.54 1.74
CA GLY A 28 11.32 -18.58 2.13
C GLY A 28 11.72 -17.64 0.99
N HIS A 29 12.79 -16.90 1.21
CA HIS A 29 13.41 -16.06 0.19
C HIS A 29 14.30 -16.92 -0.72
N LEU A 30 14.13 -16.79 -2.03
CA LEU A 30 15.07 -17.28 -3.03
C LEU A 30 16.22 -16.29 -3.22
N ASP A 31 15.89 -15.00 -3.22
CA ASP A 31 16.81 -13.87 -3.25
C ASP A 31 16.18 -12.66 -2.51
N ASP A 32 16.83 -11.49 -2.60
CA ASP A 32 16.41 -10.27 -1.89
C ASP A 32 15.01 -9.78 -2.26
N VAL A 33 14.50 -10.11 -3.45
CA VAL A 33 13.23 -9.60 -4.00
C VAL A 33 12.23 -10.69 -4.39
N THR A 34 12.63 -11.96 -4.27
CA THR A 34 11.84 -13.12 -4.72
C THR A 34 11.58 -14.09 -3.57
N LEU A 35 10.31 -14.38 -3.33
CA LEU A 35 9.88 -15.45 -2.44
C LEU A 35 9.59 -16.71 -3.25
N GLN A 36 9.89 -17.86 -2.66
CA GLN A 36 9.44 -19.15 -3.16
C GLN A 36 8.31 -19.68 -2.26
N THR A 37 7.28 -20.24 -2.87
CA THR A 37 6.20 -20.96 -2.18
C THR A 37 6.55 -22.43 -1.98
N ARG A 38 5.85 -23.12 -1.07
CA ARG A 38 6.10 -24.55 -0.77
C ARG A 38 5.84 -25.50 -1.95
N ASP A 39 5.00 -25.09 -2.89
CA ASP A 39 4.71 -25.79 -4.14
C ASP A 39 5.63 -25.35 -5.30
N GLY A 40 6.63 -24.50 -5.04
CA GLY A 40 7.69 -24.16 -5.99
C GLY A 40 7.39 -22.97 -6.89
N LEU A 41 6.28 -22.25 -6.70
CA LEU A 41 5.99 -20.99 -7.39
C LEU A 41 6.89 -19.87 -6.87
N LEU A 42 7.09 -18.86 -7.71
CA LEU A 42 7.85 -17.67 -7.38
C LEU A 42 6.92 -16.48 -7.23
N VAL A 43 7.16 -15.66 -6.21
CA VAL A 43 6.39 -14.45 -5.92
C VAL A 43 7.34 -13.27 -5.82
N GLN A 44 7.03 -12.23 -6.61
CA GLN A 44 7.66 -10.92 -6.50
C GLN A 44 6.56 -9.87 -6.29
N THR A 45 6.89 -8.83 -5.54
CA THR A 45 5.96 -7.71 -5.30
C THR A 45 6.58 -6.43 -5.83
N LEU A 46 5.78 -5.70 -6.62
CA LEU A 46 6.15 -4.39 -7.14
C LEU A 46 5.29 -3.34 -6.43
N HIS A 47 5.95 -2.39 -5.77
CA HIS A 47 5.27 -1.20 -5.26
C HIS A 47 5.16 -0.18 -6.40
N LEU A 48 3.93 0.21 -6.72
CA LEU A 48 3.67 1.17 -7.79
C LEU A 48 3.47 2.56 -7.17
N ALA A 49 4.27 3.53 -7.62
CA ALA A 49 4.08 4.91 -7.21
C ALA A 49 2.70 5.42 -7.65
N GLY A 50 2.06 6.22 -6.78
CA GLY A 50 0.79 6.86 -7.09
C GLY A 50 0.88 7.84 -8.26
N PHE A 51 -0.28 8.13 -8.86
CA PHE A 51 -0.41 9.10 -9.95
C PHE A 51 -1.53 10.10 -9.63
N PRO A 52 -1.30 11.44 -9.74
CA PRO A 52 -2.31 12.45 -9.46
C PRO A 52 -3.30 12.57 -10.62
N SER A 53 -4.13 11.54 -10.80
CA SER A 53 -5.04 11.43 -11.95
C SER A 53 -6.09 12.53 -12.04
N GLU A 54 -6.44 13.15 -10.92
CA GLU A 54 -7.46 14.23 -10.89
C GLU A 54 -6.95 15.55 -11.47
N THR A 55 -5.65 15.80 -11.42
CA THR A 55 -5.03 17.04 -11.92
C THR A 55 -4.22 16.82 -13.20
N ALA A 56 -4.13 15.58 -13.66
CA ALA A 56 -3.39 15.21 -14.86
C ALA A 56 -4.18 15.55 -16.13
N PRO A 57 -3.50 15.95 -17.22
CA PRO A 57 -4.10 16.05 -18.54
C PRO A 57 -4.69 14.72 -19.05
N ASP A 58 -5.78 14.80 -19.82
CA ASP A 58 -6.47 13.63 -20.37
C ASP A 58 -5.61 12.80 -21.33
N ASP A 59 -4.74 13.46 -22.10
CA ASP A 59 -3.81 12.79 -23.03
C ASP A 59 -2.78 11.96 -22.27
N GLU A 60 -2.22 12.46 -21.16
CA GLU A 60 -1.34 11.68 -20.29
C GLU A 60 -2.07 10.49 -19.67
N LEU A 61 -3.29 10.70 -19.18
CA LEU A 61 -4.13 9.63 -18.63
C LEU A 61 -4.36 8.52 -19.65
N ASN A 62 -4.69 8.88 -20.89
CA ASN A 62 -4.95 7.92 -21.97
C ASN A 62 -3.69 7.19 -22.40
N TYR A 63 -2.56 7.89 -22.50
CA TYR A 63 -1.25 7.29 -22.78
C TYR A 63 -0.88 6.22 -21.74
N ARG A 64 -1.02 6.53 -20.45
CA ARG A 64 -0.74 5.57 -19.36
C ARG A 64 -1.68 4.36 -19.38
N LYS A 65 -2.97 4.57 -19.69
CA LYS A 65 -3.93 3.46 -19.86
C LYS A 65 -3.51 2.53 -21.00
N ALA A 66 -3.07 3.07 -22.14
CA ALA A 66 -2.61 2.28 -23.28
C ALA A 66 -1.36 1.45 -22.95
N ILE A 67 -0.40 2.01 -22.22
CA ILE A 67 0.77 1.27 -21.72
C ILE A 67 0.31 0.11 -20.82
N ARG A 68 -0.55 0.37 -19.84
CA ARG A 68 -1.05 -0.64 -18.90
C ARG A 68 -1.74 -1.79 -19.64
N GLU A 69 -2.60 -1.49 -20.60
CA GLU A 69 -3.27 -2.52 -21.41
C GLU A 69 -2.27 -3.36 -22.22
N THR A 70 -1.25 -2.72 -22.79
CA THR A 70 -0.22 -3.42 -23.57
C THR A 70 0.57 -4.38 -22.68
N VAL A 71 0.97 -3.93 -21.48
CA VAL A 71 1.66 -4.76 -20.49
C VAL A 71 0.79 -5.94 -20.04
N LEU A 72 -0.47 -5.69 -19.66
CA LEU A 72 -1.38 -6.75 -19.21
C LEU A 72 -1.66 -7.78 -20.31
N ARG A 73 -1.79 -7.34 -21.56
CA ARG A 73 -1.97 -8.23 -22.71
C ARG A 73 -0.71 -9.05 -22.98
N GLY A 74 0.48 -8.43 -22.94
CA GLY A 74 1.74 -9.13 -23.12
C GLY A 74 2.06 -10.13 -22.00
N ALA A 75 1.56 -9.88 -20.79
CA ALA A 75 1.70 -10.74 -19.64
C ALA A 75 0.69 -11.90 -19.59
N ALA A 76 -0.29 -11.95 -20.52
CA ALA A 76 -1.32 -12.98 -20.53
C ALA A 76 -0.73 -14.37 -20.81
N SER A 77 -0.56 -15.17 -19.75
CA SER A 77 -0.02 -16.52 -19.82
C SER A 77 -0.62 -17.37 -18.70
N SER A 78 -0.81 -18.67 -18.93
CA SER A 78 -1.25 -19.60 -17.89
C SER A 78 -0.20 -19.82 -16.78
N ARG A 79 1.04 -19.35 -16.99
CA ARG A 79 2.17 -19.48 -16.07
C ARG A 79 2.38 -18.26 -15.17
N LEU A 80 1.57 -17.21 -15.34
CA LEU A 80 1.70 -15.97 -14.58
C LEU A 80 0.36 -15.59 -13.96
N ALA A 81 0.37 -15.33 -12.65
CA ALA A 81 -0.75 -14.75 -11.94
C ALA A 81 -0.39 -13.34 -11.49
N ILE A 82 -1.23 -12.36 -11.80
CA ILE A 82 -1.06 -10.97 -11.36
C ILE A 82 -2.14 -10.65 -10.33
N TYR A 83 -1.73 -10.32 -9.12
CA TYR A 83 -2.59 -9.80 -8.08
C TYR A 83 -2.22 -8.34 -7.79
N HIS A 84 -3.24 -7.51 -7.60
CA HIS A 84 -3.06 -6.15 -7.10
C HIS A 84 -3.83 -6.01 -5.79
N HIS A 85 -3.25 -5.26 -4.86
CA HIS A 85 -3.90 -4.84 -3.63
C HIS A 85 -3.59 -3.37 -3.41
N VAL A 86 -4.48 -2.68 -2.70
CA VAL A 86 -4.29 -1.27 -2.34
C VAL A 86 -4.29 -1.18 -0.83
N ILE A 87 -3.20 -0.67 -0.27
CA ILE A 87 -3.07 -0.41 1.16
C ILE A 87 -3.51 1.02 1.41
N ARG A 88 -4.67 1.18 2.02
CA ARG A 88 -5.18 2.49 2.42
C ARG A 88 -4.71 2.84 3.82
N ARG A 89 -3.77 3.77 3.92
CA ARG A 89 -3.25 4.24 5.22
C ARG A 89 -3.77 5.63 5.52
N ARG A 90 -4.33 5.81 6.71
CA ARG A 90 -4.74 7.14 7.17
C ARG A 90 -3.50 8.01 7.36
N VAL A 91 -3.57 9.25 6.88
CA VAL A 91 -2.50 10.23 7.04
C VAL A 91 -3.03 11.52 7.65
N THR A 92 -2.15 12.19 8.38
CA THR A 92 -2.27 13.61 8.66
C THR A 92 -1.33 14.33 7.70
N PRO A 93 -1.83 15.15 6.76
CA PRO A 93 -0.96 15.84 5.83
C PRO A 93 -0.05 16.81 6.58
N ALA A 94 1.22 16.82 6.19
CA ALA A 94 2.10 17.91 6.54
C ALA A 94 1.76 19.10 5.67
N PHE A 95 1.78 20.29 6.27
CA PHE A 95 1.57 21.53 5.55
C PHE A 95 2.82 22.40 5.67
N PRO A 96 3.16 23.17 4.63
CA PRO A 96 4.20 24.18 4.73
C PRO A 96 3.78 25.30 5.71
N ASP A 97 4.72 26.19 6.00
CA ASP A 97 4.42 27.41 6.77
C ASP A 97 3.31 28.22 6.09
N ALA A 98 2.55 28.94 6.91
CA ALA A 98 1.47 29.78 6.41
C ALA A 98 2.03 30.90 5.52
N PRO A 99 1.37 31.25 4.41
CA PRO A 99 1.80 32.35 3.56
C PRO A 99 1.69 33.70 4.30
N GLU A 100 2.58 34.64 3.98
CA GLU A 100 2.61 35.96 4.64
C GLU A 100 1.46 36.88 4.21
N GLU A 101 1.01 36.74 2.96
CA GLU A 101 -0.07 37.56 2.40
C GLU A 101 -1.41 37.32 3.11
N PRO A 102 -2.09 38.34 3.64
CA PRO A 102 -3.26 38.17 4.51
C PRO A 102 -4.41 37.36 3.89
N PHE A 103 -4.69 37.55 2.60
CA PHE A 103 -5.72 36.79 1.89
C PHE A 103 -5.34 35.31 1.81
N CYS A 104 -4.10 35.02 1.42
CA CYS A 104 -3.58 33.67 1.30
C CYS A 104 -3.57 32.98 2.67
N ALA A 105 -3.21 33.70 3.74
CA ALA A 105 -3.20 33.18 5.10
C ALA A 105 -4.61 32.80 5.57
N ALA A 106 -5.61 33.65 5.32
CA ALA A 106 -7.00 33.37 5.66
C ALA A 106 -7.55 32.17 4.86
N LEU A 107 -7.20 32.08 3.57
CA LEU A 107 -7.60 30.96 2.71
C LEU A 107 -6.97 29.64 3.18
N ASP A 108 -5.66 29.64 3.47
CA ASP A 108 -4.93 28.48 3.99
C ASP A 108 -5.52 28.01 5.34
N ALA A 109 -5.80 28.93 6.26
CA ALA A 109 -6.43 28.61 7.55
C ALA A 109 -7.80 27.94 7.38
N GLY A 110 -8.68 28.52 6.56
CA GLY A 110 -10.01 27.95 6.29
C GLY A 110 -9.95 26.60 5.59
N TRP A 111 -8.98 26.41 4.68
CA TRP A 111 -8.75 25.12 4.03
C TRP A 111 -8.28 24.06 5.03
N ARG A 112 -7.33 24.39 5.90
CA ARG A 112 -6.80 23.48 6.94
C ARG A 112 -7.87 23.06 7.93
N GLU A 113 -8.71 23.98 8.39
CA GLU A 113 -9.82 23.68 9.28
C GLU A 113 -10.78 22.66 8.63
N ARG A 114 -11.14 22.90 7.36
CA ARG A 114 -11.99 21.96 6.61
C ARG A 114 -11.32 20.61 6.40
N LEU A 115 -10.00 20.58 6.25
CA LEU A 115 -9.23 19.34 6.10
C LEU A 115 -9.12 18.56 7.41
N ALA A 116 -9.00 19.25 8.55
CA ALA A 116 -8.88 18.63 9.88
C ALA A 116 -10.11 17.79 10.25
N GLY A 117 -11.30 18.18 9.76
CA GLY A 117 -12.53 17.38 9.90
C GLY A 117 -12.60 16.14 9.00
N ARG A 118 -11.66 15.96 8.06
CA ARG A 118 -11.67 14.86 7.09
C ARG A 118 -10.69 13.76 7.47
N ARG A 119 -11.06 12.53 7.14
CA ARG A 119 -10.12 11.40 7.18
C ARG A 119 -9.43 11.30 5.83
N LEU A 120 -8.16 11.67 5.80
CA LEU A 120 -7.33 11.58 4.61
C LEU A 120 -6.56 10.27 4.59
N TYR A 121 -6.34 9.76 3.39
CA TYR A 121 -5.69 8.49 3.15
C TYR A 121 -4.71 8.62 2.00
N VAL A 122 -3.57 7.96 2.13
CA VAL A 122 -2.70 7.64 1.00
C VAL A 122 -2.93 6.19 0.61
N ASN A 123 -2.80 5.93 -0.69
CA ASN A 123 -2.84 4.60 -1.25
C ASN A 123 -1.39 4.21 -1.55
N ASP A 124 -0.92 3.18 -0.86
CA ASP A 124 0.35 2.48 -1.14
C ASP A 124 0.04 1.13 -1.83
#